data_AF-A0A5C5VTD6-F1
#
_entry.id   AF-A0A5C5VTD6-F1
#
_cell.length_a   1.000
_cell.length_b   1.000
_cell.length_c   1.000
_cell.angle_alpha   90.00
_cell.angle_beta   90.00
_cell.angle_gamma   90.00
#
_symmetry.space_group_name_H-M   'P 1'
#
loop_
_entity.id
_entity.type
_entity.pdbx_description
1 polymer ?
#
loop_
_entity_poly.entity_id
_entity_poly.type
_entity_poly.pdbx_seq_one_letter_code
_entity_poly.pdbx_strand_id
1 'polypeptide(L)'
;MASASDIRRALNAVFAYKAEWLKEDIFSYFLEPRYFPELATHYPCVLIGGRGTGKTTVLRGLSYQGQFALLGRDSSAVASWETYGVYHRIDTNRVTAFAGDEASSPQWQKLFAHYFNLLLTDLLLEFTSWYEKTTSITVTIDAKDCTRIASSLGLAESTELTALKESVQDAMVQFEVYVNNIADAGSVTLSSQGAPVDLLIRALTSSGALHGKTFSFLIDEYENLDVNQQQVVNTLIKHGSDRYVFKIGIRELCWKCKTTLNPEEPLVSPADYRLIDIAAELPQREFSDFAKQVCNSRLQRLSEYLDGDQPDVVTLFPGMSIKEEATALEVSKLAGPIREKLRSQLDAEEVKSLEVLDDFELFLIDYWTEGNSEDLVDVFRSAMGNPGSWETKCGNYAYAALFTIRRGRRGIRKYFCGWDTFTHLAGSNIRYLLELVDRSLISHLAEGNNLDTPVSPKLQTESAQHVGRKNLSELEGLSVYGGRLTRMLLGMGRVFGVMAADAGGHTPEVNQFTFSDAHLSADVSELMRAAVMHLACVRFSGTKPTGDDDIRDYDYSLHPVFAPFFVFSHRRKRKMTITGRELLALVNDPRSGVEELLSRSKRTLDDPLPDQMLLFEKFYDGVS
;
A
#
# COMPACT_ATOMS: atom_id res chain seq x y z
N MET A 1 -33.36 13.23 14.85
CA MET A 1 -32.74 11.97 14.41
C MET A 1 -32.31 12.14 12.96
N ALA A 2 -31.02 11.94 12.68
CA ALA A 2 -30.54 11.84 11.31
C ALA A 2 -31.17 10.61 10.63
N SER A 3 -31.52 10.72 9.35
CA SER A 3 -31.99 9.53 8.62
C SER A 3 -30.83 8.58 8.34
N ALA A 4 -31.10 7.29 8.11
CA ALA A 4 -30.07 6.34 7.66
C ALA A 4 -29.34 6.80 6.38
N SER A 5 -30.02 7.57 5.52
CA SER A 5 -29.43 8.22 4.36
C SER A 5 -28.40 9.29 4.73
N ASP A 6 -28.66 10.07 5.77
CA ASP A 6 -27.74 11.11 6.26
C ASP A 6 -26.51 10.49 6.91
N ILE A 7 -26.69 9.45 7.75
CA ILE A 7 -25.58 8.71 8.36
C ILE A 7 -24.69 8.09 7.27
N ARG A 8 -25.28 7.46 6.25
CA ARG A 8 -24.51 6.87 5.13
C ARG A 8 -23.72 7.91 4.35
N ARG A 9 -24.28 9.11 4.16
CA ARG A 9 -23.59 10.22 3.47
C ARG A 9 -22.43 10.76 4.31
N ALA A 10 -22.64 10.93 5.61
CA ALA A 10 -21.61 11.35 6.54
C ALA A 10 -20.47 10.31 6.62
N LEU A 11 -20.81 9.02 6.69
CA LEU A 11 -19.85 7.92 6.69
C LEU A 11 -18.94 7.97 5.46
N ASN A 12 -19.52 8.08 4.26
CA ASN A 12 -18.77 8.19 3.01
C ASN A 12 -17.78 9.37 3.00
N ALA A 13 -18.18 10.51 3.59
CA ALA A 13 -17.32 11.69 3.67
C ALA A 13 -16.15 11.49 4.63
N VAL A 14 -16.42 10.89 5.79
CA VAL A 14 -15.46 10.70 6.88
C VAL A 14 -14.48 9.55 6.59
N PHE A 15 -14.87 8.53 5.83
CA PHE A 15 -14.00 7.44 5.40
C PHE A 15 -13.40 7.63 3.99
N ALA A 16 -13.57 8.82 3.40
CA ALA A 16 -12.86 9.16 2.17
C ALA A 16 -11.33 8.98 2.35
N TYR A 17 -10.74 8.17 1.48
CA TYR A 17 -9.39 7.62 1.65
C TYR A 17 -8.37 8.16 0.63
N LYS A 18 -8.80 9.01 -0.31
CA LYS A 18 -7.91 9.73 -1.23
C LYS A 18 -7.60 11.10 -0.66
N ALA A 19 -6.31 11.41 -0.52
CA ALA A 19 -5.83 12.70 -0.03
C ALA A 19 -6.36 13.88 -0.86
N GLU A 20 -6.52 13.67 -2.17
CA GLU A 20 -7.03 14.65 -3.12
C GLU A 20 -8.50 15.01 -2.88
N TRP A 21 -9.29 14.05 -2.39
CA TRP A 21 -10.71 14.25 -2.10
C TRP A 21 -10.92 15.00 -0.79
N LEU A 22 -9.96 14.91 0.13
CA LEU A 22 -10.02 15.53 1.45
C LEU A 22 -9.58 17.01 1.46
N LYS A 23 -8.96 17.54 0.39
CA LYS A 23 -8.54 18.95 0.25
C LYS A 23 -7.89 19.54 1.52
N GLU A 24 -8.53 20.51 2.18
CA GLU A 24 -8.10 21.13 3.45
C GLU A 24 -8.44 20.28 4.68
N ASP A 25 -9.48 19.44 4.59
CA ASP A 25 -9.90 18.55 5.67
C ASP A 25 -8.88 17.44 5.92
N ILE A 26 -7.94 17.19 4.99
CA ILE A 26 -6.89 16.18 5.14
C ILE A 26 -6.15 16.32 6.48
N PHE A 27 -5.88 17.55 6.91
CA PHE A 27 -5.13 17.83 8.14
C PHE A 27 -5.97 17.54 9.38
N SER A 28 -7.28 17.70 9.27
CA SER A 28 -8.19 17.39 10.35
C SER A 28 -8.27 15.88 10.62
N TYR A 29 -8.02 15.04 9.61
CA TYR A 29 -7.95 13.57 9.73
C TYR A 29 -6.53 13.06 9.97
N PHE A 30 -5.56 13.94 10.13
CA PHE A 30 -4.18 13.55 10.26
C PHE A 30 -3.91 12.96 11.64
N LEU A 31 -3.21 11.82 11.64
CA LEU A 31 -2.59 11.26 12.82
C LEU A 31 -1.14 10.97 12.49
N GLU A 32 -0.25 11.34 13.41
CA GLU A 32 1.18 11.14 13.26
C GLU A 32 1.52 9.65 13.37
N PRO A 33 2.05 9.02 12.31
CA PRO A 33 2.59 7.67 12.45
C PRO A 33 3.90 7.69 13.24
N ARG A 34 4.27 6.54 13.79
CA ARG A 34 5.47 6.38 14.64
C ARG A 34 6.77 6.89 14.01
N TYR A 35 6.94 6.75 12.69
CA TYR A 35 8.13 7.20 11.97
C TYR A 35 8.12 8.69 11.62
N PHE A 36 7.03 9.42 11.92
CA PHE A 36 6.91 10.84 11.57
C PHE A 36 8.00 11.73 12.17
N PRO A 37 8.43 11.56 13.44
CA PRO A 37 9.52 12.36 14.02
C PRO A 37 10.85 12.19 13.26
N GLU A 38 11.11 10.99 12.73
CA GLU A 38 12.29 10.72 11.92
C GLU A 38 12.24 11.47 10.58
N LEU A 39 11.06 11.47 9.95
CA LEU A 39 10.80 12.24 8.73
C LEU A 39 10.86 13.75 8.97
N ALA A 40 10.56 14.24 10.19
CA ALA A 40 10.58 15.67 10.53
C ALA A 40 12.00 16.24 10.80
N THR A 41 13.03 15.39 10.87
CA THR A 41 14.42 15.83 11.09
C THR A 41 14.95 16.72 9.95
N HIS A 42 16.09 17.41 10.15
CA HIS A 42 16.74 18.21 9.12
C HIS A 42 17.57 17.41 8.11
N TYR A 43 17.46 16.07 8.10
CA TYR A 43 18.17 15.22 7.16
C TYR A 43 17.36 14.97 5.88
N PRO A 44 18.02 14.76 4.72
CA PRO A 44 17.34 14.24 3.54
C PRO A 44 16.70 12.88 3.84
N CYS A 45 15.49 12.65 3.34
CA CYS A 45 14.76 11.41 3.61
C CYS A 45 14.15 10.84 2.34
N VAL A 46 14.08 9.52 2.27
CA VAL A 46 13.32 8.80 1.24
C VAL A 46 12.28 7.97 1.95
N LEU A 47 11.02 8.35 1.76
CA LEU A 47 9.87 7.64 2.28
C LEU A 47 9.36 6.65 1.22
N ILE A 48 9.64 5.37 1.43
CA ILE A 48 9.23 4.27 0.55
C ILE A 48 7.96 3.61 1.09
N GLY A 49 7.03 3.29 0.18
CA GLY A 49 5.93 2.39 0.50
C GLY A 49 4.97 2.20 -0.67
N GLY A 50 4.08 1.22 -0.55
CA GLY A 50 3.06 0.92 -1.54
C GLY A 50 2.06 2.06 -1.83
N ARG A 51 1.25 1.90 -2.88
CA ARG A 51 0.16 2.82 -3.17
C ARG A 51 -0.89 2.78 -2.05
N GLY A 52 -1.16 3.92 -1.40
CA GLY A 52 -2.18 4.00 -0.33
C GLY A 52 -1.66 3.85 1.11
N THR A 53 -0.34 3.71 1.31
CA THR A 53 0.27 3.63 2.64
C THR A 53 0.31 4.94 3.43
N GLY A 54 -0.07 6.08 2.82
CA GLY A 54 -0.15 7.37 3.51
C GLY A 54 1.01 8.35 3.23
N LYS A 55 1.91 8.05 2.28
CA LYS A 55 3.03 8.93 1.87
C LYS A 55 2.62 10.39 1.64
N THR A 56 1.65 10.63 0.76
CA THR A 56 1.11 11.96 0.48
C THR A 56 0.57 12.64 1.74
N THR A 57 -0.11 11.91 2.61
CA THR A 57 -0.70 12.45 3.84
C THR A 57 0.40 12.94 4.80
N VAL A 58 1.47 12.17 5.00
CA VAL A 58 2.59 12.59 5.87
C VAL A 58 3.43 13.71 5.27
N LEU A 59 3.69 13.69 3.96
CA LEU A 59 4.40 14.79 3.29
C LEU A 59 3.57 16.08 3.32
N ARG A 60 2.26 16.03 3.09
CA ARG A 60 1.40 17.21 3.27
C ARG A 60 1.35 17.65 4.74
N GLY A 61 1.34 16.73 5.69
CA GLY A 61 1.40 17.05 7.12
C GLY A 61 2.67 17.82 7.51
N LEU A 62 3.81 17.52 6.88
CA LEU A 62 5.08 18.24 7.08
C LEU A 62 5.18 19.58 6.36
N SER A 63 4.27 19.88 5.43
CA SER A 63 4.30 21.15 4.72
C SER A 63 3.97 22.30 5.68
N TYR A 64 4.38 23.53 5.38
CA TYR A 64 4.07 24.69 6.21
C TYR A 64 2.55 24.87 6.38
N GLN A 65 1.74 24.57 5.36
CA GLN A 65 0.28 24.56 5.47
C GLN A 65 -0.22 23.44 6.39
N GLY A 66 0.40 22.27 6.31
CA GLY A 66 0.08 21.14 7.18
C GLY A 66 0.40 21.44 8.64
N GLN A 67 1.64 21.83 8.93
CA GLN A 67 2.08 22.23 10.27
C GLN A 67 1.21 23.35 10.83
N PHE A 68 0.85 24.35 10.01
CA PHE A 68 -0.07 25.41 10.44
C PHE A 68 -1.44 24.86 10.84
N ALA A 69 -2.02 23.96 10.04
CA ALA A 69 -3.30 23.35 10.35
C ALA A 69 -3.25 22.43 11.58
N LEU A 70 -2.18 21.65 11.74
CA LEU A 70 -1.99 20.71 12.85
C LEU A 70 -1.73 21.41 14.19
N LEU A 71 -1.04 22.55 14.17
CA LEU A 71 -0.76 23.37 15.35
C LEU A 71 -1.88 24.37 15.65
N GLY A 72 -3.12 24.05 15.27
CA GLY A 72 -4.31 24.83 15.63
C GLY A 72 -4.46 26.17 14.89
N ARG A 73 -3.74 26.36 13.78
CA ARG A 73 -3.72 27.61 12.99
C ARG A 73 -3.29 28.84 13.81
N ASP A 74 -2.39 28.63 14.77
CA ASP A 74 -1.81 29.72 15.56
C ASP A 74 -0.76 30.49 14.74
N SER A 75 -1.12 31.68 14.25
CA SER A 75 -0.24 32.54 13.47
C SER A 75 0.96 33.06 14.28
N SER A 76 0.85 33.16 15.60
CA SER A 76 1.92 33.67 16.46
C SER A 76 3.07 32.69 16.61
N ALA A 77 2.79 31.39 16.51
CA ALA A 77 3.79 30.34 16.59
C ALA A 77 4.62 30.18 15.31
N VAL A 78 4.09 30.57 14.14
CA VAL A 78 4.73 30.32 12.83
C VAL A 78 6.15 30.86 12.77
N ALA A 79 6.39 32.09 13.22
CA ALA A 79 7.72 32.70 13.19
C ALA A 79 8.76 31.97 14.06
N SER A 80 8.31 31.21 15.07
CA SER A 80 9.18 30.44 15.96
C SER A 80 9.67 29.12 15.37
N TRP A 81 9.01 28.58 14.34
CA TRP A 81 9.39 27.29 13.74
C TRP A 81 10.81 27.32 13.19
N GLU A 82 11.58 26.27 13.41
CA GLU A 82 12.97 26.17 12.93
C GLU A 82 13.06 25.79 11.44
N THR A 83 12.08 25.01 10.97
CA THR A 83 12.07 24.43 9.63
C THR A 83 10.72 24.64 8.96
N TYR A 84 10.72 24.98 7.66
CA TYR A 84 9.51 25.08 6.84
C TYR A 84 9.52 24.03 5.72
N GLY A 85 8.49 23.18 5.68
CA GLY A 85 8.31 22.21 4.61
C GLY A 85 7.55 22.78 3.41
N VAL A 86 8.09 22.65 2.21
CA VAL A 86 7.46 23.13 0.97
C VAL A 86 7.08 21.93 0.12
N TYR A 87 5.78 21.68 -0.01
CA TYR A 87 5.24 20.49 -0.66
C TYR A 87 5.05 20.68 -2.15
N HIS A 88 5.48 19.69 -2.93
CA HIS A 88 5.22 19.60 -4.36
C HIS A 88 4.97 18.16 -4.78
N ARG A 89 3.92 17.95 -5.57
CA ARG A 89 3.62 16.66 -6.21
C ARG A 89 4.04 16.73 -7.67
N ILE A 90 4.85 15.78 -8.11
CA ILE A 90 5.30 15.70 -9.51
C ILE A 90 4.10 15.47 -10.44
N ASP A 91 3.86 16.42 -11.34
CA ASP A 91 2.82 16.33 -12.37
C ASP A 91 3.35 15.58 -13.60
N THR A 92 2.83 14.37 -13.81
CA THR A 92 3.19 13.52 -14.95
C THR A 92 3.02 14.26 -16.28
N ASN A 93 1.96 15.05 -16.46
CA ASN A 93 1.68 15.72 -17.74
C ASN A 93 2.75 16.74 -18.10
N ARG A 94 3.36 17.38 -17.09
CA ARG A 94 4.42 18.36 -17.29
C ARG A 94 5.76 17.69 -17.51
N VAL A 95 6.12 16.73 -16.66
CA VAL A 95 7.45 16.12 -16.72
C VAL A 95 7.64 15.23 -17.95
N THR A 96 6.57 14.66 -18.52
CA THR A 96 6.67 13.90 -19.77
C THR A 96 7.02 14.76 -20.99
N ALA A 97 6.81 16.08 -20.93
CA ALA A 97 7.16 16.99 -22.03
C ALA A 97 8.68 17.20 -22.17
N PHE A 98 9.48 16.79 -21.17
CA PHE A 98 10.94 16.90 -21.19
C PHE A 98 11.63 15.66 -21.80
N ALA A 99 10.98 15.05 -22.78
CA ALA A 99 11.48 13.90 -23.51
C ALA A 99 10.92 13.90 -24.92
N GLY A 100 11.68 13.37 -25.87
CA GLY A 100 11.29 13.32 -27.28
C GLY A 100 12.50 13.30 -28.21
N ASP A 101 12.25 13.06 -29.49
CA ASP A 101 13.29 12.97 -30.53
C ASP A 101 13.78 14.35 -31.01
N GLU A 102 13.09 15.42 -30.60
CA GLU A 102 13.34 16.81 -30.99
C GLU A 102 14.62 17.38 -30.36
N ALA A 103 15.12 16.77 -29.28
CA ALA A 103 16.35 17.18 -28.61
C ALA A 103 17.13 15.99 -28.03
N SER A 104 18.43 16.21 -27.81
CA SER A 104 19.30 15.18 -27.22
C SER A 104 19.01 14.99 -25.72
N SER A 105 19.29 13.79 -25.19
CA SER A 105 19.15 13.50 -23.75
C SER A 105 19.87 14.53 -22.83
N PRO A 106 21.13 14.95 -23.11
CA PRO A 106 21.78 16.00 -22.32
C PRO A 106 21.10 17.38 -22.41
N GLN A 107 20.46 17.68 -23.55
CA GLN A 107 19.70 18.93 -23.72
C GLN A 107 18.40 18.88 -22.90
N TRP A 108 17.65 17.77 -22.98
CA TRP A 108 16.46 17.54 -22.14
C TRP A 108 16.78 17.64 -20.65
N GLN A 109 17.91 17.08 -20.23
CA GLN A 109 18.37 17.15 -18.85
C GLN A 109 18.63 18.59 -18.39
N LYS A 110 19.26 19.43 -19.23
CA LYS A 110 19.47 20.86 -18.94
C LYS A 110 18.16 21.65 -18.91
N LEU A 111 17.23 21.36 -19.81
CA LEU A 111 15.92 21.98 -19.86
C LEU A 111 15.10 21.65 -18.60
N PHE A 112 15.08 20.38 -18.21
CA PHE A 112 14.43 19.94 -16.98
C PHE A 112 15.10 20.56 -15.75
N ALA A 113 16.43 20.65 -15.69
CA ALA A 113 17.12 21.31 -14.59
C ALA A 113 16.72 22.78 -14.45
N HIS A 114 16.57 23.50 -15.57
CA HIS A 114 16.07 24.88 -15.56
C HIS A 114 14.61 24.98 -15.10
N TYR A 115 13.73 24.12 -15.61
CA TYR A 115 12.34 24.01 -15.16
C TYR A 115 12.25 23.77 -13.66
N PHE A 116 13.03 22.81 -13.15
CA PHE A 116 13.02 22.46 -11.73
C PHE A 116 13.54 23.61 -10.87
N ASN A 117 14.54 24.36 -11.33
CA ASN A 117 14.99 25.59 -10.67
C ASN A 117 13.88 26.65 -10.60
N LEU A 118 13.16 26.90 -11.70
CA LEU A 118 12.02 27.82 -11.69
C LEU A 118 10.95 27.36 -10.69
N LEU A 119 10.65 26.06 -10.68
CA LEU A 119 9.64 25.47 -9.82
C LEU A 119 10.00 25.62 -8.33
N LEU A 120 11.21 25.24 -7.93
CA LEU A 120 11.65 25.36 -6.55
C LEU A 120 11.70 26.82 -6.10
N THR A 121 12.09 27.74 -6.99
CA THR A 121 12.11 29.18 -6.71
C THR A 121 10.69 29.70 -6.49
N ASP A 122 9.75 29.38 -7.38
CA ASP A 122 8.34 29.79 -7.26
C ASP A 122 7.73 29.28 -5.95
N LEU A 123 7.94 28.00 -5.62
CA LEU A 123 7.46 27.39 -4.37
C LEU A 123 7.95 28.13 -3.11
N LEU A 124 9.19 28.62 -3.10
CA LEU A 124 9.73 29.43 -2.00
C LEU A 124 9.09 30.83 -1.96
N LEU A 125 8.87 31.45 -3.12
CA LEU A 125 8.23 32.78 -3.22
C LEU A 125 6.72 32.72 -2.89
N GLU A 126 6.06 31.60 -3.15
CA GLU A 126 4.72 31.32 -2.66
C GLU A 126 4.70 31.21 -1.12
N PHE A 127 5.68 30.50 -0.55
CA PHE A 127 5.84 30.42 0.90
C PHE A 127 6.03 31.80 1.52
N THR A 128 6.87 32.68 0.98
CA THR A 128 7.07 34.02 1.55
C THR A 128 5.77 34.82 1.55
N SER A 129 5.01 34.77 0.46
CA SER A 129 3.70 35.41 0.37
C SER A 129 2.71 34.88 1.42
N TRP A 130 2.69 33.56 1.63
CA TRP A 130 1.88 32.93 2.67
C TRP A 130 2.33 33.35 4.07
N TYR A 131 3.65 33.39 4.31
CA TYR A 131 4.24 33.74 5.60
C TYR A 131 3.87 35.17 6.00
N GLU A 132 4.03 36.14 5.09
CA GLU A 132 3.66 37.54 5.32
C GLU A 132 2.16 37.68 5.61
N LYS A 133 1.31 37.02 4.81
CA LYS A 133 -0.14 37.05 4.99
C LYS A 133 -0.58 36.44 6.34
N THR A 134 0.11 35.40 6.79
CA THR A 134 -0.27 34.65 8.00
C THR A 134 0.25 35.32 9.26
N THR A 135 1.50 35.78 9.24
CA THR A 135 2.19 36.35 10.42
C THR A 135 2.07 37.87 10.53
N SER A 136 1.68 38.55 9.45
CA SER A 136 1.79 40.01 9.30
C SER A 136 3.22 40.55 9.44
N ILE A 137 4.24 39.69 9.30
CA ILE A 137 5.65 40.06 9.31
C ILE A 137 6.15 40.09 7.86
N THR A 138 6.66 41.24 7.42
CA THR A 138 7.22 41.42 6.08
C THR A 138 8.53 40.66 5.91
N VAL A 139 8.67 39.95 4.78
CA VAL A 139 9.88 39.25 4.37
C VAL A 139 10.62 40.12 3.37
N THR A 140 11.75 40.69 3.80
CA THR A 140 12.58 41.55 2.96
C THR A 140 13.89 40.85 2.60
N ILE A 141 14.28 40.95 1.33
CA ILE A 141 15.63 40.60 0.87
C ILE A 141 16.26 41.83 0.19
N ASP A 142 17.59 41.91 0.18
CA ASP A 142 18.29 43.03 -0.45
C ASP A 142 18.01 43.09 -1.96
N ALA A 143 17.78 44.28 -2.50
CA ALA A 143 17.51 44.48 -3.93
C ALA A 143 18.61 43.87 -4.83
N LYS A 144 19.87 43.90 -4.36
CA LYS A 144 21.00 43.27 -5.07
C LYS A 144 20.86 41.76 -5.17
N ASP A 145 20.31 41.12 -4.14
CA ASP A 145 20.08 39.68 -4.16
C ASP A 145 18.87 39.33 -5.03
N CYS A 146 17.80 40.14 -5.04
CA CYS A 146 16.73 40.01 -6.05
C CYS A 146 17.30 40.03 -7.48
N THR A 147 18.14 41.02 -7.80
CA THR A 147 18.75 41.16 -9.13
C THR A 147 19.61 39.93 -9.48
N ARG A 148 20.37 39.41 -8.50
CA ARG A 148 21.21 38.22 -8.69
C ARG A 148 20.39 36.96 -8.93
N ILE A 149 19.31 36.76 -8.19
CA ILE A 149 18.42 35.60 -8.35
C ILE A 149 17.75 35.65 -9.73
N ALA A 150 17.20 36.80 -10.12
CA ALA A 150 16.63 37.01 -11.45
C ALA A 150 17.65 36.73 -12.56
N SER A 151 18.86 37.27 -12.44
CA SER A 151 19.95 37.04 -13.40
C SER A 151 20.36 35.57 -13.46
N SER A 152 20.40 34.86 -12.33
CA SER A 152 20.73 33.43 -12.27
C SER A 152 19.68 32.55 -12.95
N LEU A 153 18.45 33.04 -13.10
CA LEU A 153 17.37 32.41 -13.85
C LEU A 153 17.30 32.87 -15.31
N GLY A 154 18.13 33.84 -15.73
CA GLY A 154 18.05 34.43 -17.06
C GLY A 154 16.84 35.36 -17.25
N LEU A 155 16.33 35.93 -16.16
CA LEU A 155 15.16 36.82 -16.15
C LEU A 155 15.56 38.30 -16.21
N ALA A 156 14.58 39.15 -16.51
CA ALA A 156 14.74 40.59 -16.40
C ALA A 156 15.03 41.02 -14.95
N GLU A 157 15.71 42.16 -14.79
CA GLU A 157 16.07 42.68 -13.47
C GLU A 157 14.83 42.88 -12.59
N SER A 158 14.91 42.37 -11.36
CA SER A 158 13.91 42.54 -10.32
C SER A 158 14.59 43.05 -9.05
N THR A 159 14.04 44.09 -8.43
CA THR A 159 14.61 44.68 -7.21
C THR A 159 13.81 44.36 -5.95
N GLU A 160 12.63 43.76 -6.09
CA GLU A 160 11.71 43.45 -5.00
C GLU A 160 11.20 42.00 -5.12
N LEU A 161 10.89 41.39 -3.98
CA LEU A 161 10.48 39.98 -3.91
C LEU A 161 9.19 39.72 -4.69
N THR A 162 8.23 40.65 -4.64
CA THR A 162 6.96 40.55 -5.38
C THR A 162 7.19 40.58 -6.89
N ALA A 163 8.01 41.51 -7.39
CA ALA A 163 8.35 41.61 -8.81
C ALA A 163 9.14 40.38 -9.29
N LEU A 164 10.04 39.86 -8.45
CA LEU A 164 10.75 38.61 -8.73
C LEU A 164 9.78 37.44 -8.85
N LYS A 165 8.79 37.34 -7.94
CA LYS A 165 7.78 36.29 -7.99
C LYS A 165 6.96 36.33 -9.28
N GLU A 166 6.44 37.50 -9.65
CA GLU A 166 5.71 37.68 -10.90
C GLU A 166 6.57 37.27 -12.11
N SER A 167 7.85 37.69 -12.12
CA SER A 167 8.79 37.33 -13.20
C SER A 167 9.07 35.82 -13.29
N VAL A 168 9.18 35.12 -12.16
CA VAL A 168 9.37 33.66 -12.14
C VAL A 168 8.12 32.94 -12.64
N GLN A 169 6.93 33.41 -12.25
CA GLN A 169 5.66 32.82 -12.68
C GLN A 169 5.43 32.99 -14.18
N ASP A 170 5.69 34.18 -14.71
CA ASP A 170 5.63 34.45 -16.15
C ASP A 170 6.64 33.60 -16.92
N ALA A 171 7.87 33.49 -16.40
CA ALA A 171 8.91 32.66 -17.01
C ALA A 171 8.54 31.17 -17.02
N MET A 172 7.91 30.66 -15.96
CA MET A 172 7.44 29.28 -15.90
C MET A 172 6.45 28.99 -17.04
N VAL A 173 5.44 29.86 -17.21
CA VAL A 173 4.43 29.72 -18.27
C VAL A 173 5.08 29.78 -19.65
N GLN A 174 5.97 30.75 -19.89
CA GLN A 174 6.68 30.87 -21.16
C GLN A 174 7.58 29.68 -21.44
N PHE A 175 8.24 29.14 -20.41
CA PHE A 175 9.14 27.99 -20.54
C PHE A 175 8.38 26.70 -20.83
N GLU A 176 7.22 26.48 -20.21
CA GLU A 176 6.34 25.35 -20.53
C GLU A 176 5.84 25.40 -21.98
N VAL A 177 5.55 26.60 -22.51
CA VAL A 177 5.23 26.79 -23.94
C VAL A 177 6.45 26.50 -24.82
N TYR A 178 7.63 26.97 -24.42
CA TYR A 178 8.88 26.72 -25.14
C TYR A 178 9.19 25.22 -25.27
N VAL A 179 9.12 24.47 -24.16
CA VAL A 179 9.41 23.03 -24.12
C VAL A 179 8.49 22.27 -25.08
N ASN A 180 7.20 22.62 -25.13
CA ASN A 180 6.25 21.99 -26.04
C ASN A 180 6.47 22.30 -27.53
N ASN A 181 7.27 23.32 -27.85
CA ASN A 181 7.54 23.76 -29.23
C ASN A 181 9.04 23.73 -29.57
N ILE A 182 9.82 22.90 -28.86
CA ILE A 182 11.28 22.91 -28.90
C ILE A 182 11.89 22.76 -30.30
N ALA A 183 11.22 22.03 -31.21
CA ALA A 183 11.71 21.78 -32.56
C ALA A 183 11.83 23.06 -33.41
N ASP A 184 10.90 23.99 -33.22
CA ASP A 184 10.81 25.25 -33.96
C ASP A 184 11.28 26.45 -33.13
N ALA A 185 11.54 26.24 -31.84
CA ALA A 185 11.91 27.30 -30.91
C ALA A 185 13.41 27.66 -31.01
N GLY A 186 13.71 28.94 -30.77
CA GLY A 186 15.10 29.44 -30.70
C GLY A 186 15.87 28.92 -29.49
N SER A 187 17.08 29.46 -29.27
CA SER A 187 17.81 29.19 -28.03
C SER A 187 17.16 29.93 -26.84
N VAL A 188 17.18 29.28 -25.68
CA VAL A 188 16.74 29.86 -24.41
C VAL A 188 17.91 29.92 -23.44
N THR A 189 17.91 30.92 -22.57
CA THR A 189 18.90 31.02 -21.48
C THR A 189 18.51 30.05 -20.38
N LEU A 190 19.43 29.15 -20.03
CA LEU A 190 19.21 28.14 -19.00
C LEU A 190 20.01 28.47 -17.74
N SER A 191 19.38 28.25 -16.59
CA SER A 191 20.03 28.44 -15.29
C SER A 191 20.96 27.29 -14.96
N SER A 192 22.00 27.57 -14.18
CA SER A 192 22.82 26.52 -13.56
C SER A 192 21.98 25.80 -12.50
N GLN A 193 22.10 24.47 -12.47
CA GLN A 193 21.34 23.62 -11.54
C GLN A 193 21.57 24.03 -10.08
N GLY A 194 20.49 24.20 -9.31
CA GLY A 194 20.53 24.56 -7.88
C GLY A 194 20.86 26.02 -7.58
N ALA A 195 21.68 26.68 -8.40
CA ALA A 195 22.19 28.03 -8.16
C ALA A 195 21.13 29.10 -7.79
N PRO A 196 20.02 29.26 -8.52
CA PRO A 196 19.01 30.28 -8.14
C PRO A 196 18.30 29.94 -6.82
N VAL A 197 18.12 28.66 -6.52
CA VAL A 197 17.51 28.18 -5.27
C VAL A 197 18.44 28.47 -4.09
N ASP A 198 19.74 28.18 -4.25
CA ASP A 198 20.77 28.50 -3.26
C ASP A 198 20.83 30.00 -2.97
N LEU A 199 20.80 30.82 -4.02
CA LEU A 199 20.81 32.29 -3.89
C LEU A 199 19.57 32.78 -3.12
N LEU A 200 18.37 32.30 -3.49
CA LEU A 200 17.14 32.71 -2.83
C LEU A 200 17.10 32.26 -1.37
N ILE A 201 17.38 31.00 -1.07
CA ILE A 201 17.39 30.50 0.31
C ILE A 201 18.43 31.22 1.15
N ARG A 202 19.64 31.47 0.61
CA ARG A 202 20.64 32.26 1.33
C ARG A 202 20.15 33.67 1.61
N ALA A 203 19.55 34.35 0.64
CA ALA A 203 19.01 35.71 0.82
C ALA A 203 17.92 35.74 1.91
N LEU A 204 16.99 34.78 1.87
CA LEU A 204 15.91 34.66 2.86
C LEU A 204 16.43 34.36 4.27
N THR A 205 17.46 33.53 4.40
CA THR A 205 17.91 33.01 5.71
C THR A 205 19.06 33.78 6.33
N SER A 206 19.70 34.69 5.60
CA SER A 206 20.84 35.46 6.11
C SER A 206 20.44 36.58 7.06
N SER A 207 19.23 37.13 6.94
CA SER A 207 18.75 38.23 7.79
C SER A 207 17.21 38.32 7.82
N GLY A 208 16.65 39.21 8.64
CA GLY A 208 15.21 39.46 8.68
C GLY A 208 14.39 38.35 9.33
N ALA A 209 13.12 38.24 8.93
CA ALA A 209 12.13 37.37 9.58
C ALA A 209 12.44 35.87 9.50
N LEU A 210 13.22 35.44 8.51
CA LEU A 210 13.56 34.05 8.26
C LEU A 210 15.03 33.73 8.60
N HIS A 211 15.69 34.60 9.38
CA HIS A 211 17.08 34.40 9.78
C HIS A 211 17.29 33.05 10.50
N GLY A 212 18.27 32.28 10.02
CA GLY A 212 18.66 30.99 10.60
C GLY A 212 17.65 29.85 10.42
N LYS A 213 16.56 30.07 9.66
CA LYS A 213 15.55 29.06 9.38
C LYS A 213 16.04 28.09 8.29
N THR A 214 15.53 26.87 8.30
CA THR A 214 15.83 25.86 7.28
C THR A 214 14.58 25.47 6.48
N PHE A 215 14.78 24.88 5.31
CA PHE A 215 13.70 24.46 4.42
C PHE A 215 13.76 22.97 4.10
N SER A 216 12.61 22.35 3.87
CA SER A 216 12.53 20.98 3.36
C SER A 216 11.66 20.95 2.11
N PHE A 217 12.21 20.56 0.97
CA PHE A 217 11.43 20.27 -0.23
C PHE A 217 10.81 18.89 -0.11
N LEU A 218 9.48 18.84 0.00
CA LEU A 218 8.69 17.62 0.18
C LEU A 218 8.16 17.19 -1.18
N ILE A 219 8.91 16.33 -1.88
CA ILE A 219 8.60 15.92 -3.25
C ILE A 219 7.82 14.60 -3.23
N ASP A 220 6.57 14.64 -3.66
CA ASP A 220 5.68 13.48 -3.72
C ASP A 220 5.55 12.93 -5.15
N GLU A 221 5.23 11.64 -5.26
CA GLU A 221 5.18 10.88 -6.52
C GLU A 221 6.48 10.95 -7.33
N TYR A 222 7.62 10.77 -6.66
CA TYR A 222 8.96 10.80 -7.30
C TYR A 222 9.13 9.74 -8.40
N GLU A 223 8.33 8.67 -8.38
CA GLU A 223 8.28 7.66 -9.43
C GLU A 223 7.89 8.19 -10.83
N ASN A 224 7.26 9.37 -10.89
CA ASN A 224 6.82 9.98 -12.14
C ASN A 224 7.98 10.55 -12.96
N LEU A 225 9.11 10.89 -12.31
CA LEU A 225 10.31 11.37 -12.99
C LEU A 225 10.98 10.23 -13.77
N ASP A 226 11.48 10.52 -14.97
CA ASP A 226 12.31 9.56 -15.72
C ASP A 226 13.73 9.43 -15.15
N VAL A 227 14.58 8.61 -15.78
CA VAL A 227 15.97 8.38 -15.34
C VAL A 227 16.79 9.67 -15.33
N ASN A 228 16.75 10.46 -16.41
CA ASN A 228 17.56 11.67 -16.56
C ASN A 228 17.10 12.77 -15.59
N GLN A 229 15.78 12.85 -15.37
CA GLN A 229 15.15 13.77 -14.43
C GLN A 229 15.46 13.39 -12.98
N GLN A 230 15.43 12.10 -12.64
CA GLN A 230 15.86 11.63 -11.32
C GLN A 230 17.34 11.96 -11.08
N GLN A 231 18.22 11.86 -12.07
CA GLN A 231 19.63 12.27 -11.92
C GLN A 231 19.76 13.77 -11.57
N VAL A 232 18.94 14.63 -12.17
CA VAL A 232 18.90 16.06 -11.84
C VAL A 232 18.51 16.26 -10.37
N VAL A 233 17.40 15.67 -9.92
CA VAL A 233 16.99 15.85 -8.52
C VAL A 233 17.96 15.17 -7.55
N ASN A 234 18.46 13.98 -7.86
CA ASN A 234 19.46 13.27 -7.07
C ASN A 234 20.74 14.10 -6.85
N THR A 235 21.16 14.88 -7.85
CA THR A 235 22.32 15.79 -7.73
C THR A 235 22.07 16.85 -6.67
N LEU A 236 20.85 17.40 -6.61
CA LEU A 236 20.47 18.38 -5.59
C LEU A 236 20.33 17.74 -4.20
N ILE A 237 19.92 16.46 -4.12
CA ILE A 237 19.91 15.71 -2.87
C ILE A 237 21.34 15.50 -2.35
N LYS A 238 22.26 15.08 -3.24
CA LYS A 238 23.66 14.76 -2.91
C LYS A 238 24.45 15.98 -2.47
N HIS A 239 24.29 17.09 -3.18
CA HIS A 239 25.09 18.31 -3.05
C HIS A 239 24.30 19.46 -2.42
N GLY A 240 23.18 19.16 -1.77
CA GLY A 240 22.33 20.16 -1.12
C GLY A 240 23.06 20.98 -0.06
N SER A 241 22.59 22.21 0.17
CA SER A 241 23.17 23.08 1.20
C SER A 241 22.75 22.69 2.62
N ASP A 242 23.43 23.25 3.62
CA ASP A 242 23.05 23.17 5.04
C ASP A 242 21.72 23.87 5.37
N ARG A 243 21.15 24.64 4.43
CA ARG A 243 19.93 25.44 4.63
C ARG A 243 18.67 24.77 4.12
N TYR A 244 18.79 23.73 3.30
CA TYR A 244 17.63 22.98 2.84
C TYR A 244 17.93 21.52 2.51
N VAL A 245 16.90 20.68 2.65
CA VAL A 245 16.98 19.26 2.31
C VAL A 245 15.80 18.81 1.47
N PHE A 246 15.92 17.62 0.88
CA PHE A 246 14.82 16.97 0.16
C PHE A 246 14.27 15.80 0.94
N LYS A 247 12.95 15.70 0.98
CA LYS A 247 12.22 14.54 1.51
C LYS A 247 11.33 14.03 0.38
N ILE A 248 11.69 12.87 -0.17
CA ILE A 248 11.00 12.33 -1.34
C ILE A 248 10.08 11.17 -0.95
N GLY A 249 8.86 11.17 -1.46
CA GLY A 249 7.92 10.05 -1.38
C GLY A 249 7.98 9.24 -2.66
N ILE A 250 8.20 7.93 -2.54
CA ILE A 250 8.31 7.05 -3.71
C ILE A 250 7.68 5.68 -3.46
N ARG A 251 7.19 5.06 -4.53
CA ARG A 251 6.75 3.65 -4.47
C ARG A 251 7.93 2.69 -4.42
N GLU A 252 7.71 1.55 -3.79
CA GLU A 252 8.66 0.45 -3.78
C GLU A 252 8.98 -0.02 -5.20
N LEU A 253 10.27 -0.26 -5.47
CA LEU A 253 10.82 -0.61 -6.80
C LEU A 253 10.63 0.44 -7.92
N CYS A 254 10.15 1.64 -7.60
CA CYS A 254 10.00 2.74 -8.57
C CYS A 254 11.16 3.77 -8.55
N TRP A 255 12.24 3.51 -7.79
CA TRP A 255 13.45 4.34 -7.88
C TRP A 255 14.26 3.90 -9.10
N LYS A 256 14.11 4.61 -10.21
CA LYS A 256 14.65 4.23 -11.52
C LYS A 256 16.16 4.43 -11.60
N CYS A 257 16.68 5.47 -10.94
CA CYS A 257 18.11 5.79 -10.93
C CYS A 257 18.54 6.42 -9.60
N LYS A 258 19.64 5.92 -9.02
CA LYS A 258 20.25 6.47 -7.80
C LYS A 258 21.48 7.36 -8.07
N THR A 259 21.98 7.43 -9.31
CA THR A 259 23.14 8.27 -9.63
C THR A 259 22.74 9.74 -9.71
N THR A 260 23.72 10.62 -9.49
CA THR A 260 23.61 12.04 -9.85
C THR A 260 23.87 12.24 -11.35
N LEU A 261 24.02 13.49 -11.78
CA LEU A 261 24.57 13.84 -13.10
C LEU A 261 25.98 13.28 -13.32
N ASN A 262 26.74 13.05 -12.24
CA ASN A 262 27.96 12.26 -12.27
C ASN A 262 27.61 10.78 -12.02
N PRO A 263 27.74 9.88 -13.02
CA PRO A 263 27.41 8.46 -12.85
C PRO A 263 28.22 7.75 -11.75
N GLU A 264 29.39 8.28 -11.40
CA GLU A 264 30.26 7.74 -10.35
C GLU A 264 29.83 8.15 -8.93
N GLU A 265 28.85 9.04 -8.80
CA GLU A 265 28.33 9.54 -7.53
C GLU A 265 26.87 9.08 -7.33
N PRO A 266 26.64 7.86 -6.79
CA PRO A 266 25.32 7.45 -6.36
C PRO A 266 24.92 8.06 -5.02
N LEU A 267 23.62 8.18 -4.82
CA LEU A 267 23.00 8.38 -3.51
C LEU A 267 23.04 7.08 -2.70
N VAL A 268 23.56 7.16 -1.48
CA VAL A 268 23.78 6.05 -0.57
C VAL A 268 23.11 6.34 0.77
N SER A 269 22.25 5.43 1.22
CA SER A 269 21.72 5.46 2.60
C SER A 269 22.71 4.76 3.55
N PRO A 270 22.98 5.29 4.76
CA PRO A 270 22.41 6.50 5.35
C PRO A 270 23.23 7.78 5.08
N ALA A 271 24.32 7.71 4.29
CA ALA A 271 25.28 8.80 4.15
C ALA A 271 24.71 10.08 3.51
N ASP A 272 23.88 9.92 2.48
CA ASP A 272 23.30 11.05 1.72
C ASP A 272 21.82 11.27 2.06
N TYR A 273 21.11 10.23 2.50
CA TYR A 273 19.71 10.29 2.89
C TYR A 273 19.36 9.17 3.86
N ARG A 274 18.30 9.37 4.64
CA ARG A 274 17.71 8.34 5.49
C ARG A 274 16.56 7.64 4.78
N LEU A 275 16.65 6.32 4.66
CA LEU A 275 15.57 5.50 4.10
C LEU A 275 14.54 5.17 5.19
N ILE A 276 13.27 5.49 4.93
CA ILE A 276 12.13 5.15 5.78
C ILE A 276 11.19 4.25 4.97
N ASP A 277 11.18 2.95 5.28
CA ASP A 277 10.24 2.00 4.70
C ASP A 277 9.00 1.89 5.60
N ILE A 278 7.86 2.39 5.12
CA ILE A 278 6.61 2.42 5.90
C ILE A 278 6.20 1.02 6.37
N ALA A 279 6.40 -0.02 5.55
CA ALA A 279 6.01 -1.38 5.91
C ALA A 279 6.91 -1.95 7.01
N ALA A 280 8.19 -1.58 7.03
CA ALA A 280 9.13 -1.96 8.07
C ALA A 280 8.90 -1.18 9.38
N GLU A 281 8.54 0.11 9.28
CA GLU A 281 8.29 0.99 10.43
C GLU A 281 6.92 0.79 11.08
N LEU A 282 5.94 0.25 10.34
CA LEU A 282 4.61 -0.11 10.81
C LEU A 282 4.36 -1.62 10.64
N PRO A 283 5.03 -2.47 11.43
CA PRO A 283 4.72 -3.89 11.45
C PRO A 283 3.31 -4.13 12.01
N GLN A 284 2.82 -5.36 11.90
CA GLN A 284 1.40 -5.70 12.09
C GLN A 284 0.74 -5.11 13.35
N ARG A 285 1.42 -5.16 14.50
CA ARG A 285 0.87 -4.67 15.77
C ARG A 285 0.75 -3.15 15.76
N GLU A 286 1.85 -2.46 15.47
CA GLU A 286 1.92 -1.00 15.38
C GLU A 286 0.97 -0.45 14.32
N PHE A 287 0.84 -1.14 13.18
CA PHE A 287 -0.14 -0.80 12.16
C PHE A 287 -1.58 -0.94 12.68
N SER A 288 -1.90 -2.03 13.38
CA SER A 288 -3.23 -2.23 13.99
C SER A 288 -3.59 -1.13 14.98
N ASP A 289 -2.65 -0.75 15.85
CA ASP A 289 -2.85 0.31 16.84
C ASP A 289 -3.02 1.69 16.17
N PHE A 290 -2.17 2.02 15.18
CA PHE A 290 -2.29 3.26 14.40
C PHE A 290 -3.61 3.32 13.64
N ALA A 291 -3.96 2.25 12.94
CA ALA A 291 -5.19 2.11 12.22
C ALA A 291 -6.43 2.29 13.10
N LYS A 292 -6.40 1.72 14.31
CA LYS A 292 -7.48 1.86 15.28
C LYS A 292 -7.70 3.33 15.60
N GLN A 293 -6.62 4.07 15.87
CA GLN A 293 -6.71 5.51 16.14
C GLN A 293 -7.27 6.28 14.94
N VAL A 294 -6.84 5.97 13.71
CA VAL A 294 -7.34 6.60 12.48
C VAL A 294 -8.84 6.35 12.31
N CYS A 295 -9.29 5.10 12.42
CA CYS A 295 -10.69 4.73 12.25
C CYS A 295 -11.55 5.31 13.37
N ASN A 296 -11.11 5.25 14.63
CA ASN A 296 -11.86 5.81 15.74
C ASN A 296 -11.98 7.33 15.61
N SER A 297 -10.87 8.05 15.36
CA SER A 297 -10.88 9.51 15.12
C SER A 297 -11.88 9.91 14.02
N ARG A 298 -11.96 9.11 12.95
CA ARG A 298 -12.97 9.25 11.90
C ARG A 298 -14.38 9.02 12.45
N LEU A 299 -14.66 7.88 13.08
CA LEU A 299 -15.95 7.58 13.69
C LEU A 299 -16.40 8.66 14.69
N GLN A 300 -15.48 9.33 15.39
CA GLN A 300 -15.85 10.40 16.34
C GLN A 300 -16.60 11.55 15.68
N ARG A 301 -16.32 11.82 14.39
CA ARG A 301 -17.01 12.87 13.63
C ARG A 301 -18.44 12.51 13.25
N LEU A 302 -18.83 11.25 13.43
CA LEU A 302 -20.21 10.81 13.26
C LEU A 302 -21.03 11.01 14.54
N SER A 303 -20.43 11.49 15.64
CA SER A 303 -21.12 11.69 16.93
C SER A 303 -22.38 12.55 16.83
N GLU A 304 -22.41 13.56 15.96
CA GLU A 304 -23.60 14.40 15.72
C GLU A 304 -24.76 13.63 15.05
N TYR A 305 -24.46 12.49 14.42
CA TYR A 305 -25.40 11.64 13.70
C TYR A 305 -25.80 10.38 14.47
N LEU A 306 -25.17 10.12 15.63
CA LEU A 306 -25.34 8.90 16.41
C LEU A 306 -25.96 9.23 17.78
N ASP A 307 -26.93 8.42 18.19
CA ASP A 307 -27.46 8.44 19.55
C ASP A 307 -26.66 7.42 20.40
N GLY A 308 -26.11 7.83 21.54
CA GLY A 308 -25.44 6.94 22.49
C GLY A 308 -23.92 7.04 22.53
N ASP A 309 -23.27 6.00 23.06
CA ASP A 309 -21.82 5.95 23.20
C ASP A 309 -21.14 5.88 21.83
N GLN A 310 -19.95 6.48 21.76
CA GLN A 310 -19.17 6.51 20.55
C GLN A 310 -18.68 5.10 20.18
N PRO A 311 -18.90 4.65 18.94
CA PRO A 311 -18.51 3.31 18.55
C PRO A 311 -16.99 3.19 18.46
N ASP A 312 -16.46 2.10 19.01
CA ASP A 312 -15.07 1.70 18.83
C ASP A 312 -14.95 0.71 17.66
N VAL A 313 -14.03 0.97 16.74
CA VAL A 313 -13.86 0.17 15.53
C VAL A 313 -13.54 -1.30 15.82
N VAL A 314 -12.84 -1.61 16.93
CA VAL A 314 -12.53 -3.01 17.26
C VAL A 314 -13.79 -3.73 17.70
N THR A 315 -14.63 -3.07 18.51
CA THR A 315 -15.93 -3.64 18.93
C THR A 315 -16.91 -3.80 17.77
N LEU A 316 -16.88 -2.90 16.79
CA LEU A 316 -17.71 -2.99 15.58
C LEU A 316 -17.35 -4.17 14.67
N PHE A 317 -16.11 -4.65 14.74
CA PHE A 317 -15.58 -5.70 13.87
C PHE A 317 -15.13 -6.91 14.69
N PRO A 318 -16.07 -7.67 15.28
CA PRO A 318 -15.73 -8.87 16.03
C PRO A 318 -15.17 -9.95 15.10
N GLY A 319 -14.18 -10.68 15.60
CA GLY A 319 -13.67 -11.89 14.95
C GLY A 319 -14.47 -13.13 15.34
N MET A 320 -14.03 -14.27 14.83
CA MET A 320 -14.55 -15.58 15.20
C MET A 320 -13.39 -16.45 15.70
N SER A 321 -13.64 -17.23 16.75
CA SER A 321 -12.79 -18.36 17.08
C SER A 321 -12.89 -19.43 15.98
N ILE A 322 -11.89 -20.32 15.93
CA ILE A 322 -11.88 -21.43 14.95
C ILE A 322 -13.14 -22.29 15.08
N LYS A 323 -13.60 -22.58 16.31
CA LYS A 323 -14.79 -23.40 16.56
C LYS A 323 -16.07 -22.69 16.10
N GLU A 324 -16.24 -21.41 16.44
CA GLU A 324 -17.39 -20.61 15.96
C GLU A 324 -17.44 -20.55 14.43
N GLU A 325 -16.28 -20.37 13.79
CA GLU A 325 -16.21 -20.35 12.33
C GLU A 325 -16.59 -21.70 11.72
N ALA A 326 -16.06 -22.80 12.27
CA ALA A 326 -16.41 -24.15 11.82
C ALA A 326 -17.92 -24.41 11.93
N THR A 327 -18.55 -24.00 13.04
CA THR A 327 -20.00 -24.07 13.22
C THR A 327 -20.74 -23.24 12.16
N ALA A 328 -20.32 -22.00 11.91
CA ALA A 328 -20.93 -21.15 10.88
C ALA A 328 -20.71 -21.66 9.44
N LEU A 329 -19.67 -22.47 9.23
CA LEU A 329 -19.42 -23.20 7.98
C LEU A 329 -20.19 -24.52 7.89
N GLU A 330 -21.03 -24.83 8.89
CA GLU A 330 -21.89 -26.02 8.96
C GLU A 330 -21.11 -27.35 9.09
N VAL A 331 -20.01 -27.35 9.86
CA VAL A 331 -19.18 -28.56 10.09
C VAL A 331 -19.96 -29.77 10.62
N SER A 332 -21.06 -29.53 11.35
CA SER A 332 -21.94 -30.57 11.88
C SER A 332 -22.47 -31.53 10.80
N LYS A 333 -22.65 -31.05 9.56
CA LYS A 333 -23.07 -31.88 8.41
C LYS A 333 -22.02 -32.92 8.01
N LEU A 334 -20.74 -32.66 8.30
CA LEU A 334 -19.63 -33.59 8.06
C LEU A 334 -19.36 -34.45 9.30
N ALA A 335 -19.44 -33.84 10.49
CA ALA A 335 -19.20 -34.50 11.76
C ALA A 335 -20.23 -35.61 12.07
N GLY A 336 -21.51 -35.42 11.72
CA GLY A 336 -22.59 -36.38 11.98
C GLY A 336 -22.29 -37.79 11.44
N PRO A 337 -22.02 -37.96 10.12
CA PRO A 337 -21.63 -39.24 9.54
C PRO A 337 -20.38 -39.87 10.18
N ILE A 338 -19.37 -39.06 10.52
CA ILE A 338 -18.14 -39.53 11.18
C ILE A 338 -18.49 -40.08 12.57
N ARG A 339 -19.37 -39.40 13.31
CA ARG A 339 -19.82 -39.80 14.65
C ARG A 339 -20.51 -41.14 14.60
N GLU A 340 -21.43 -41.34 13.65
CA GLU A 340 -22.14 -42.60 13.44
C GLU A 340 -21.19 -43.75 13.10
N LYS A 341 -20.23 -43.49 12.19
CA LYS A 341 -19.22 -44.47 11.80
C LYS A 341 -18.37 -44.92 12.98
N LEU A 342 -17.82 -43.99 13.76
CA LEU A 342 -17.04 -44.30 14.97
C LEU A 342 -17.90 -45.03 16.02
N ARG A 343 -19.12 -44.55 16.30
CA ARG A 343 -20.01 -45.17 17.28
C ARG A 343 -20.30 -46.65 16.99
N SER A 344 -20.33 -47.04 15.72
CA SER A 344 -20.57 -48.43 15.31
C SER A 344 -19.37 -49.36 15.54
N GLN A 345 -18.17 -48.82 15.80
CA GLN A 345 -16.90 -49.58 15.86
C GLN A 345 -16.15 -49.45 17.20
N LEU A 346 -16.59 -48.53 18.07
CA LEU A 346 -16.00 -48.25 19.37
C LEU A 346 -16.70 -49.00 20.50
N ASP A 347 -15.98 -49.27 21.59
CA ASP A 347 -16.56 -49.83 22.81
C ASP A 347 -17.32 -48.78 23.65
N ALA A 348 -17.98 -49.20 24.73
CA ALA A 348 -18.82 -48.33 25.53
C ALA A 348 -18.07 -47.18 26.24
N GLU A 349 -16.79 -47.36 26.61
CA GLU A 349 -15.98 -46.29 27.23
C GLU A 349 -15.42 -45.34 26.16
N GLU A 350 -15.02 -45.88 25.02
CA GLU A 350 -14.61 -45.10 23.85
C GLU A 350 -15.75 -44.22 23.33
N VAL A 351 -16.99 -44.74 23.30
CA VAL A 351 -18.19 -43.96 22.93
C VAL A 351 -18.42 -42.80 23.90
N LYS A 352 -18.20 -42.96 25.21
CA LYS A 352 -18.30 -41.82 26.15
C LYS A 352 -17.29 -40.74 25.80
N SER A 353 -16.07 -41.13 25.41
CA SER A 353 -15.01 -40.20 25.01
C SER A 353 -15.36 -39.47 23.71
N LEU A 354 -15.96 -40.18 22.74
CA LEU A 354 -16.48 -39.61 21.49
C LEU A 354 -17.55 -38.54 21.74
N GLU A 355 -18.48 -38.76 22.68
CA GLU A 355 -19.59 -37.83 22.92
C GLU A 355 -19.17 -36.52 23.59
N VAL A 356 -17.94 -36.43 24.12
CA VAL A 356 -17.36 -35.20 24.66
C VAL A 356 -16.79 -34.30 23.55
N LEU A 357 -16.41 -34.88 22.41
CA LEU A 357 -15.84 -34.13 21.30
C LEU A 357 -16.87 -33.25 20.60
N ASP A 358 -16.49 -32.02 20.33
CA ASP A 358 -17.28 -31.16 19.46
C ASP A 358 -17.18 -31.57 17.99
N ASP A 359 -18.10 -31.06 17.18
CA ASP A 359 -18.18 -31.42 15.76
C ASP A 359 -16.92 -31.05 14.97
N PHE A 360 -16.22 -29.99 15.37
CA PHE A 360 -15.00 -29.58 14.68
C PHE A 360 -13.81 -30.47 15.07
N GLU A 361 -13.68 -30.85 16.34
CA GLU A 361 -12.68 -31.81 16.80
C GLU A 361 -12.85 -33.16 16.10
N LEU A 362 -14.09 -33.62 15.96
CA LEU A 362 -14.41 -34.83 15.23
C LEU A 362 -14.08 -34.73 13.74
N PHE A 363 -14.39 -33.59 13.13
CA PHE A 363 -13.99 -33.30 11.75
C PHE A 363 -12.46 -33.30 11.57
N LEU A 364 -11.69 -32.81 12.53
CA LEU A 364 -10.22 -32.82 12.45
C LEU A 364 -9.64 -34.24 12.48
N ILE A 365 -10.27 -35.16 13.22
CA ILE A 365 -9.89 -36.58 13.21
C ILE A 365 -10.04 -37.17 11.81
N ASP A 366 -11.17 -36.92 11.16
CA ASP A 366 -11.43 -37.39 9.80
C ASP A 366 -10.52 -36.71 8.76
N TYR A 367 -10.34 -35.39 8.87
CA TYR A 367 -9.39 -34.63 8.06
C TYR A 367 -7.96 -35.20 8.14
N TRP A 368 -7.52 -35.59 9.34
CA TRP A 368 -6.21 -36.24 9.52
C TRP A 368 -6.17 -37.63 8.89
N THR A 369 -7.26 -38.39 9.06
CA THR A 369 -7.42 -39.75 8.54
C THR A 369 -7.31 -39.76 7.01
N GLU A 370 -8.09 -38.92 6.32
CA GLU A 370 -8.07 -38.80 4.87
C GLU A 370 -6.69 -38.33 4.36
N GLY A 371 -6.12 -37.32 5.00
CA GLY A 371 -4.84 -36.74 4.61
C GLY A 371 -3.66 -37.70 4.70
N ASN A 372 -3.69 -38.64 5.66
CA ASN A 372 -2.59 -39.60 5.87
C ASN A 372 -2.92 -41.01 5.39
N SER A 373 -4.12 -41.24 4.84
CA SER A 373 -4.61 -42.57 4.46
C SER A 373 -4.56 -43.57 5.62
N GLU A 374 -4.90 -43.12 6.83
CA GLU A 374 -4.96 -43.93 8.06
C GLU A 374 -6.38 -44.47 8.30
N ASP A 375 -6.55 -45.38 9.26
CA ASP A 375 -7.88 -45.83 9.69
C ASP A 375 -8.49 -44.86 10.71
N LEU A 376 -9.78 -44.55 10.55
CA LEU A 376 -10.49 -43.55 11.35
C LEU A 376 -10.53 -43.91 12.85
N VAL A 377 -10.69 -45.18 13.18
CA VAL A 377 -10.76 -45.65 14.57
C VAL A 377 -9.39 -45.58 15.21
N ASP A 378 -8.33 -45.94 14.48
CA ASP A 378 -6.96 -45.86 14.97
C ASP A 378 -6.53 -44.42 15.24
N VAL A 379 -6.88 -43.48 14.36
CA VAL A 379 -6.62 -42.05 14.58
C VAL A 379 -7.39 -41.54 15.80
N PHE A 380 -8.67 -41.91 15.96
CA PHE A 380 -9.46 -41.56 17.15
C PHE A 380 -8.80 -42.08 18.43
N ARG A 381 -8.43 -43.36 18.48
CA ARG A 381 -7.77 -43.98 19.64
C ARG A 381 -6.43 -43.30 19.96
N SER A 382 -5.66 -42.99 18.93
CA SER A 382 -4.39 -42.26 19.06
C SER A 382 -4.60 -40.86 19.62
N ALA A 383 -5.61 -40.14 19.14
CA ALA A 383 -5.96 -38.82 19.62
C ALA A 383 -6.38 -38.84 21.10
N MET A 384 -7.22 -39.80 21.51
CA MET A 384 -7.68 -39.92 22.89
C MET A 384 -6.60 -40.46 23.83
N GLY A 385 -5.74 -41.36 23.34
CA GLY A 385 -4.64 -41.94 24.10
C GLY A 385 -3.43 -41.00 24.29
N ASN A 386 -3.27 -39.99 23.43
CA ASN A 386 -2.22 -38.98 23.54
C ASN A 386 -2.74 -37.55 23.26
N PRO A 387 -3.49 -36.95 24.21
CA PRO A 387 -4.13 -35.66 24.00
C PRO A 387 -3.16 -34.52 23.68
N GLY A 388 -1.97 -34.50 24.30
CA GLY A 388 -0.99 -33.43 24.05
C GLY A 388 -0.40 -33.46 22.64
N SER A 389 -0.17 -34.65 22.08
CA SER A 389 0.23 -34.80 20.68
C SER A 389 -0.90 -34.37 19.73
N TRP A 390 -2.14 -34.74 20.04
CA TRP A 390 -3.31 -34.35 19.26
C TRP A 390 -3.54 -32.84 19.29
N GLU A 391 -3.46 -32.20 20.44
CA GLU A 391 -3.57 -30.74 20.59
C GLU A 391 -2.53 -30.01 19.74
N THR A 392 -1.29 -30.52 19.71
CA THR A 392 -0.23 -29.98 18.83
C THR A 392 -0.60 -30.11 17.34
N LYS A 393 -1.20 -31.25 16.93
CA LYS A 393 -1.69 -31.42 15.55
C LYS A 393 -2.84 -30.45 15.25
N CYS A 394 -3.84 -30.36 16.13
CA CYS A 394 -4.94 -29.40 15.99
C CYS A 394 -4.40 -27.95 15.86
N GLY A 395 -3.45 -27.54 16.70
CA GLY A 395 -2.83 -26.22 16.61
C GLY A 395 -2.16 -25.91 15.25
N ASN A 396 -1.63 -26.93 14.58
CA ASN A 396 -0.98 -26.78 13.28
C ASN A 396 -1.95 -26.77 12.10
N TYR A 397 -3.04 -27.54 12.16
CA TYR A 397 -3.90 -27.81 11.01
C TYR A 397 -5.32 -27.24 11.12
N ALA A 398 -5.81 -26.90 12.32
CA ALA A 398 -7.20 -26.51 12.53
C ALA A 398 -7.63 -25.33 11.65
N TYR A 399 -6.82 -24.28 11.56
CA TYR A 399 -7.15 -23.14 10.70
C TYR A 399 -7.15 -23.50 9.20
N ALA A 400 -6.23 -24.35 8.76
CA ALA A 400 -6.18 -24.80 7.37
C ALA A 400 -7.39 -25.68 7.02
N ALA A 401 -7.84 -26.51 7.96
CA ALA A 401 -9.03 -27.35 7.81
C ALA A 401 -10.33 -26.54 7.62
N LEU A 402 -10.40 -25.29 8.09
CA LEU A 402 -11.58 -24.44 7.85
C LEU A 402 -11.86 -24.22 6.36
N PHE A 403 -10.83 -24.19 5.51
CA PHE A 403 -10.97 -23.99 4.06
C PHE A 403 -11.58 -25.21 3.36
N THR A 404 -11.58 -26.39 4.00
CA THR A 404 -12.01 -27.64 3.39
C THR A 404 -13.48 -27.97 3.71
N ILE A 405 -14.03 -27.46 4.82
CA ILE A 405 -15.42 -27.74 5.30
C ILE A 405 -16.47 -27.49 4.20
N ARG A 406 -16.32 -26.40 3.45
CA ARG A 406 -17.27 -26.01 2.39
C ARG A 406 -16.67 -26.12 0.99
N ARG A 407 -15.66 -27.00 0.79
CA ARG A 407 -15.10 -27.31 -0.53
C ARG A 407 -16.22 -27.67 -1.51
N GLY A 408 -16.21 -27.04 -2.69
CA GLY A 408 -17.21 -27.26 -3.74
C GLY A 408 -18.64 -26.77 -3.46
N ARG A 409 -18.91 -26.12 -2.31
CA ARG A 409 -20.24 -25.61 -1.95
C ARG A 409 -20.44 -24.15 -2.38
N ARG A 410 -21.70 -23.73 -2.57
CA ARG A 410 -22.06 -22.31 -2.78
C ARG A 410 -22.03 -21.52 -1.48
N GLY A 411 -21.97 -20.20 -1.58
CA GLY A 411 -21.90 -19.25 -0.47
C GLY A 411 -20.49 -19.10 0.12
N ILE A 412 -20.42 -18.54 1.34
CA ILE A 412 -19.16 -18.32 2.06
C ILE A 412 -18.48 -19.66 2.31
N ARG A 413 -17.23 -19.81 1.83
CA ARG A 413 -16.40 -21.01 2.03
C ARG A 413 -15.37 -20.85 3.17
N LYS A 414 -15.12 -19.61 3.59
CA LYS A 414 -14.23 -19.20 4.69
C LYS A 414 -14.65 -17.80 5.12
N TYR A 415 -14.72 -17.54 6.42
CA TYR A 415 -14.98 -16.20 6.95
C TYR A 415 -13.67 -15.40 7.06
N PHE A 416 -13.74 -14.14 6.67
CA PHE A 416 -12.68 -13.15 6.80
C PHE A 416 -13.24 -11.96 7.59
N CYS A 417 -13.26 -12.11 8.91
CA CYS A 417 -13.87 -11.16 9.84
C CYS A 417 -12.98 -10.95 11.07
N GLY A 418 -13.21 -9.84 11.76
CA GLY A 418 -12.42 -9.40 12.89
C GLY A 418 -11.45 -8.28 12.53
N TRP A 419 -11.26 -7.36 13.47
CA TRP A 419 -10.27 -6.28 13.37
C TRP A 419 -8.87 -6.79 13.02
N ASP A 420 -8.41 -7.86 13.69
CA ASP A 420 -7.11 -8.46 13.41
C ASP A 420 -7.04 -9.01 11.98
N THR A 421 -8.09 -9.67 11.50
CA THR A 421 -8.15 -10.14 10.11
C THR A 421 -8.07 -8.97 9.13
N PHE A 422 -8.83 -7.90 9.37
CA PHE A 422 -8.86 -6.73 8.50
C PHE A 422 -7.51 -6.02 8.43
N THR A 423 -6.82 -5.88 9.56
CA THR A 423 -5.48 -5.28 9.59
C THR A 423 -4.46 -6.16 8.86
N HIS A 424 -4.54 -7.49 8.96
CA HIS A 424 -3.69 -8.39 8.17
C HIS A 424 -4.01 -8.33 6.66
N LEU A 425 -5.29 -8.28 6.28
CA LEU A 425 -5.71 -8.13 4.88
C LEU A 425 -5.21 -6.82 4.27
N ALA A 426 -5.19 -5.75 5.07
CA ALA A 426 -4.68 -4.46 4.65
C ALA A 426 -3.15 -4.46 4.46
N GLY A 427 -2.38 -5.30 5.16
CA GLY A 427 -0.94 -5.47 4.93
C GLY A 427 -0.14 -4.17 5.09
N SER A 428 -0.36 -3.45 6.20
CA SER A 428 0.21 -2.13 6.47
C SER A 428 -0.20 -1.03 5.47
N ASN A 429 -1.29 -1.24 4.72
CA ASN A 429 -1.87 -0.24 3.83
C ASN A 429 -3.13 0.39 4.44
N ILE A 430 -3.00 1.60 4.99
CA ILE A 430 -4.12 2.29 5.64
C ILE A 430 -5.31 2.52 4.70
N ARG A 431 -5.08 2.72 3.40
CA ARG A 431 -6.18 2.86 2.43
C ARG A 431 -7.01 1.58 2.32
N TYR A 432 -6.37 0.42 2.18
CA TYR A 432 -7.10 -0.84 2.11
C TYR A 432 -7.89 -1.11 3.38
N LEU A 433 -7.33 -0.77 4.54
CA LEU A 433 -8.06 -0.92 5.79
C LEU A 433 -9.29 0.00 5.85
N LEU A 434 -9.12 1.29 5.52
CA LEU A 434 -10.24 2.23 5.47
C LEU A 434 -11.32 1.76 4.51
N GLU A 435 -10.93 1.18 3.37
CA GLU A 435 -11.87 0.65 2.39
C GLU A 435 -12.63 -0.59 2.91
N LEU A 436 -11.94 -1.51 3.60
CA LEU A 436 -12.56 -2.68 4.23
C LEU A 436 -13.58 -2.25 5.30
N VAL A 437 -13.22 -1.29 6.15
CA VAL A 437 -14.09 -0.74 7.19
C VAL A 437 -15.28 -0.01 6.57
N ASP A 438 -15.04 0.96 5.68
CA ASP A 438 -16.07 1.75 5.02
C ASP A 438 -17.10 0.86 4.32
N ARG A 439 -16.64 -0.09 3.50
CA ARG A 439 -17.52 -0.99 2.75
C ARG A 439 -18.38 -1.85 3.66
N SER A 440 -17.81 -2.32 4.77
CA SER A 440 -18.52 -3.15 5.74
C SER A 440 -19.58 -2.34 6.49
N LEU A 441 -19.27 -1.12 6.91
CA LEU A 441 -20.20 -0.23 7.58
C LEU A 441 -21.33 0.24 6.63
N ILE A 442 -21.02 0.55 5.37
CA ILE A 442 -22.03 0.89 4.36
C ILE A 442 -23.00 -0.28 4.16
N SER A 443 -22.49 -1.51 4.06
CA SER A 443 -23.31 -2.71 3.90
C SER A 443 -24.16 -2.96 5.14
N HIS A 444 -23.60 -2.76 6.33
CA HIS A 444 -24.29 -2.89 7.62
C HIS A 444 -25.47 -1.92 7.74
N LEU A 445 -25.26 -0.65 7.41
CA LEU A 445 -26.33 0.36 7.38
C LEU A 445 -27.37 0.08 6.30
N ALA A 446 -26.96 -0.49 5.16
CA ALA A 446 -27.88 -0.86 4.08
C ALA A 446 -28.82 -2.02 4.46
N GLU A 447 -28.41 -2.90 5.37
CA GLU A 447 -29.28 -3.92 5.99
C GLU A 447 -30.22 -3.35 7.06
N GLY A 448 -30.16 -2.04 7.34
CA GLY A 448 -31.00 -1.37 8.33
C GLY A 448 -30.47 -1.46 9.76
N ASN A 449 -29.23 -1.92 9.95
CA ASN A 449 -28.56 -1.91 11.25
C ASN A 449 -27.98 -0.52 11.55
N ASN A 450 -27.58 -0.33 12.81
CA ASN A 450 -27.02 0.93 13.32
C ASN A 450 -25.54 0.75 13.73
N LEU A 451 -24.81 1.85 13.92
CA LEU A 451 -23.40 1.84 14.32
C LEU A 451 -23.15 1.55 15.81
N ASP A 452 -24.19 1.22 16.58
CA ASP A 452 -24.10 0.72 17.96
C ASP A 452 -24.07 -0.81 18.03
N THR A 453 -24.29 -1.49 16.89
CA THR A 453 -24.28 -2.94 16.78
C THR A 453 -23.11 -3.41 15.92
N PRO A 454 -22.48 -4.56 16.25
CA PRO A 454 -21.35 -5.06 15.49
C PRO A 454 -21.74 -5.48 14.08
N VAL A 455 -20.82 -5.30 13.14
CA VAL A 455 -20.98 -5.79 11.76
C VAL A 455 -20.89 -7.31 11.76
N SER A 456 -21.87 -7.97 11.15
CA SER A 456 -21.91 -9.44 11.11
C SER A 456 -20.68 -10.04 10.39
N PRO A 457 -20.17 -11.21 10.81
CA PRO A 457 -19.06 -11.89 10.12
C PRO A 457 -19.30 -12.11 8.63
N LYS A 458 -20.56 -12.33 8.24
CA LYS A 458 -20.99 -12.45 6.85
C LYS A 458 -20.71 -11.16 6.07
N LEU A 459 -21.23 -10.02 6.55
CA LEU A 459 -21.04 -8.72 5.88
C LEU A 459 -19.57 -8.31 5.81
N GLN A 460 -18.81 -8.56 6.87
CA GLN A 460 -17.35 -8.32 6.88
C GLN A 460 -16.67 -9.14 5.77
N THR A 461 -17.01 -10.42 5.65
CA THR A 461 -16.43 -11.34 4.66
C THR A 461 -16.80 -10.95 3.22
N GLU A 462 -18.07 -10.67 2.96
CA GLU A 462 -18.56 -10.25 1.64
C GLU A 462 -17.97 -8.90 1.22
N SER A 463 -17.81 -7.98 2.17
CA SER A 463 -17.12 -6.70 1.93
C SER A 463 -15.66 -6.91 1.60
N ALA A 464 -14.96 -7.79 2.32
CA ALA A 464 -13.57 -8.12 2.04
C ALA A 464 -13.39 -8.80 0.66
N GLN A 465 -14.30 -9.69 0.27
CA GLN A 465 -14.35 -10.28 -1.08
C GLN A 465 -14.56 -9.19 -2.15
N HIS A 466 -15.45 -8.24 -1.89
CA HIS A 466 -15.71 -7.12 -2.79
C HIS A 466 -14.48 -6.22 -2.96
N VAL A 467 -13.79 -5.88 -1.87
CA VAL A 467 -12.56 -5.07 -1.92
C VAL A 467 -11.46 -5.80 -2.70
N GLY A 468 -11.27 -7.11 -2.47
CA GLY A 468 -10.33 -7.92 -3.25
C GLY A 468 -10.66 -7.92 -4.76
N ARG A 469 -11.94 -8.11 -5.11
CA ARG A 469 -12.41 -8.06 -6.51
C ARG A 469 -12.19 -6.68 -7.14
N LYS A 470 -12.57 -5.61 -6.45
CA LYS A 470 -12.44 -4.23 -6.94
C LYS A 470 -10.98 -3.91 -7.24
N ASN A 471 -10.06 -4.23 -6.31
CA ASN A 471 -8.63 -3.99 -6.52
C ASN A 471 -8.05 -4.82 -7.67
N LEU A 472 -8.55 -6.05 -7.87
CA LEU A 472 -8.19 -6.87 -9.03
C LEU A 472 -8.65 -6.20 -10.34
N SER A 473 -9.88 -5.68 -10.40
CA SER A 473 -10.40 -4.98 -11.57
C SER A 473 -9.67 -3.65 -11.84
N GLU A 474 -9.29 -2.91 -10.80
CA GLU A 474 -8.56 -1.64 -10.97
C GLU A 474 -7.17 -1.85 -11.57
N LEU A 475 -6.49 -2.96 -11.28
CA LEU A 475 -5.13 -3.27 -11.78
C LEU A 475 -5.04 -3.23 -13.31
N GLU A 476 -6.09 -3.64 -14.01
CA GLU A 476 -6.14 -3.68 -15.47
C GLU A 476 -5.84 -2.31 -16.10
N GLY A 477 -6.26 -1.22 -15.44
CA GLY A 477 -6.05 0.14 -15.91
C GLY A 477 -4.84 0.88 -15.30
N LEU A 478 -4.04 0.25 -14.43
CA LEU A 478 -2.97 0.98 -13.70
C LEU A 478 -1.64 1.08 -14.45
N SER A 479 -1.40 0.24 -15.44
CA SER A 479 -0.15 0.25 -16.21
C SER A 479 -0.28 -0.48 -17.54
N VAL A 480 0.75 -0.36 -18.38
CA VAL A 480 0.90 -1.15 -19.61
C VAL A 480 0.92 -2.67 -19.33
N TYR A 481 1.27 -3.09 -18.11
CA TYR A 481 1.22 -4.50 -17.68
C TYR A 481 -0.11 -4.89 -17.02
N GLY A 482 -1.07 -3.98 -16.89
CA GLY A 482 -2.30 -4.17 -16.11
C GLY A 482 -3.05 -5.45 -16.46
N GLY A 483 -3.32 -5.69 -17.76
CA GLY A 483 -3.95 -6.93 -18.20
C GLY A 483 -3.15 -8.19 -17.83
N ARG A 484 -1.83 -8.17 -17.97
CA ARG A 484 -0.96 -9.30 -17.59
C ARG A 484 -0.94 -9.53 -16.08
N LEU A 485 -0.94 -8.46 -15.28
CA LEU A 485 -1.02 -8.53 -13.82
C LEU A 485 -2.35 -9.14 -13.35
N THR A 486 -3.46 -8.76 -13.98
CA THR A 486 -4.78 -9.33 -13.68
C THR A 486 -4.80 -10.84 -13.96
N ARG A 487 -4.27 -11.29 -15.11
CA ARG A 487 -4.17 -12.72 -15.44
C ARG A 487 -3.25 -13.48 -14.48
N MET A 488 -2.10 -12.90 -14.15
CA MET A 488 -1.17 -13.47 -13.17
C MET A 488 -1.86 -13.67 -11.81
N LEU A 489 -2.58 -12.66 -11.32
CA LEU A 489 -3.33 -12.75 -10.06
C LEU A 489 -4.45 -13.78 -10.11
N LEU A 490 -5.23 -13.83 -11.19
CA LEU A 490 -6.28 -14.82 -11.36
C LEU A 490 -5.72 -16.25 -11.37
N GLY A 491 -4.60 -16.49 -12.06
CA GLY A 491 -3.92 -17.77 -12.09
C GLY A 491 -3.35 -18.16 -10.72
N MET A 492 -2.49 -17.31 -10.15
CA MET A 492 -1.84 -17.58 -8.87
C MET A 492 -2.84 -17.67 -7.70
N GLY A 493 -3.85 -16.79 -7.71
CA GLY A 493 -4.94 -16.81 -6.74
C GLY A 493 -5.76 -18.08 -6.81
N ARG A 494 -6.02 -18.59 -8.03
CA ARG A 494 -6.69 -19.89 -8.20
C ARG A 494 -5.84 -21.05 -7.69
N VAL A 495 -4.53 -21.05 -7.96
CA VAL A 495 -3.61 -22.05 -7.41
C VAL A 495 -3.69 -22.07 -5.88
N PHE A 496 -3.53 -20.93 -5.22
CA PHE A 496 -3.59 -20.86 -3.76
C PHE A 496 -4.97 -21.21 -3.19
N GLY A 497 -6.06 -20.81 -3.85
CA GLY A 497 -7.42 -21.16 -3.44
C GLY A 497 -7.67 -22.67 -3.49
N VAL A 498 -7.20 -23.36 -4.54
CA VAL A 498 -7.30 -24.83 -4.65
C VAL A 498 -6.40 -25.50 -3.61
N MET A 499 -5.16 -25.04 -3.42
CA MET A 499 -4.28 -25.59 -2.39
C MET A 499 -4.83 -25.43 -0.96
N ALA A 500 -5.58 -24.36 -0.69
CA ALA A 500 -6.24 -24.16 0.59
C ALA A 500 -7.47 -25.07 0.76
N ALA A 501 -8.30 -25.22 -0.28
CA ALA A 501 -9.47 -26.10 -0.26
C ALA A 501 -9.08 -27.59 -0.21
N ASP A 502 -7.90 -27.94 -0.72
CA ASP A 502 -7.34 -29.30 -0.77
C ASP A 502 -6.07 -29.40 0.10
N ALA A 503 -6.22 -29.07 1.38
CA ALA A 503 -5.09 -29.02 2.32
C ALA A 503 -4.78 -30.37 2.99
N GLY A 504 -5.71 -31.33 2.99
CA GLY A 504 -5.54 -32.61 3.68
C GLY A 504 -4.32 -33.38 3.14
N GLY A 505 -3.46 -33.89 4.01
CA GLY A 505 -2.27 -34.66 3.60
C GLY A 505 -1.15 -33.84 2.94
N HIS A 506 -1.34 -32.52 2.83
CA HIS A 506 -0.40 -31.62 2.18
C HIS A 506 0.11 -30.55 3.15
N THR A 507 1.13 -29.81 2.69
CA THR A 507 1.60 -28.62 3.40
C THR A 507 0.46 -27.59 3.49
N PRO A 508 0.02 -27.20 4.69
CA PRO A 508 -1.08 -26.24 4.86
C PRO A 508 -0.62 -24.81 4.59
N GLU A 509 -1.56 -23.94 4.22
CA GLU A 509 -1.37 -22.48 4.08
C GLU A 509 -0.19 -22.08 3.19
N VAL A 510 -0.04 -22.76 2.05
CA VAL A 510 0.86 -22.35 0.97
C VAL A 510 0.26 -21.14 0.27
N ASN A 511 0.86 -19.97 0.45
CA ASN A 511 0.40 -18.70 -0.12
C ASN A 511 1.53 -17.73 -0.44
N GLN A 512 2.75 -18.26 -0.51
CA GLN A 512 3.96 -17.55 -0.88
C GLN A 512 4.69 -18.32 -1.98
N PHE A 513 5.54 -17.65 -2.73
CA PHE A 513 6.36 -18.28 -3.74
C PHE A 513 7.74 -17.64 -3.85
N THR A 514 8.69 -18.40 -4.39
CA THR A 514 10.04 -17.96 -4.74
C THR A 514 10.46 -18.60 -6.06
N PHE A 515 11.45 -18.03 -6.73
CA PHE A 515 11.93 -18.52 -8.02
C PHE A 515 13.09 -19.50 -7.86
N SER A 516 13.02 -20.64 -8.55
CA SER A 516 14.16 -21.57 -8.65
C SER A 516 15.15 -21.23 -9.75
N ASP A 517 14.82 -20.34 -10.67
CA ASP A 517 15.69 -19.98 -11.80
C ASP A 517 16.99 -19.32 -11.31
N ALA A 518 18.11 -19.68 -11.93
CA ALA A 518 19.38 -19.01 -11.68
C ALA A 518 19.34 -17.54 -12.15
N HIS A 519 18.66 -17.31 -13.29
CA HIS A 519 18.43 -16.01 -13.91
C HIS A 519 16.99 -15.92 -14.43
N LEU A 520 16.27 -14.88 -14.04
CA LEU A 520 14.95 -14.59 -14.58
C LEU A 520 15.08 -13.88 -15.93
N SER A 521 14.14 -14.13 -16.84
CA SER A 521 14.05 -13.35 -18.07
C SER A 521 13.69 -11.89 -17.75
N ALA A 522 14.05 -10.97 -18.67
CA ALA A 522 13.66 -9.57 -18.55
C ALA A 522 12.13 -9.42 -18.42
N ASP A 523 11.37 -10.21 -19.19
CA ASP A 523 9.91 -10.20 -19.17
C ASP A 523 9.31 -10.59 -17.81
N VAL A 524 9.84 -11.63 -17.16
CA VAL A 524 9.42 -12.03 -15.80
C VAL A 524 9.81 -10.97 -14.78
N SER A 525 11.01 -10.42 -14.92
CA SER A 525 11.52 -9.39 -14.01
C SER A 525 10.69 -8.11 -14.07
N GLU A 526 10.31 -7.66 -15.27
CA GLU A 526 9.43 -6.51 -15.48
C GLU A 526 8.02 -6.76 -14.94
N LEU A 527 7.45 -7.95 -15.21
CA LEU A 527 6.13 -8.32 -14.69
C LEU A 527 6.10 -8.33 -13.16
N MET A 528 7.12 -8.92 -12.51
CA MET A 528 7.22 -8.96 -11.05
C MET A 528 7.49 -7.59 -10.43
N ARG A 529 8.32 -6.77 -11.08
CA ARG A 529 8.51 -5.36 -10.68
C ARG A 529 7.17 -4.64 -10.70
N ALA A 530 6.43 -4.72 -11.80
CA ALA A 530 5.10 -4.12 -11.93
C ALA A 530 4.13 -4.67 -10.88
N ALA A 531 4.18 -5.97 -10.57
CA ALA A 531 3.32 -6.59 -9.57
C ALA A 531 3.52 -6.00 -8.17
N VAL A 532 4.77 -5.76 -7.76
CA VAL A 532 5.08 -5.12 -6.46
C VAL A 532 4.71 -3.63 -6.48
N MET A 533 5.08 -2.90 -7.54
CA MET A 533 4.78 -1.47 -7.68
C MET A 533 3.29 -1.15 -7.56
N HIS A 534 2.43 -2.03 -8.07
CA HIS A 534 0.98 -1.89 -8.07
C HIS A 534 0.28 -2.66 -6.94
N LEU A 535 1.03 -3.24 -5.99
CA LEU A 535 0.50 -4.04 -4.88
C LEU A 535 -0.38 -5.22 -5.33
N ALA A 536 -0.11 -5.78 -6.52
CA ALA A 536 -0.59 -7.12 -6.86
C ALA A 536 0.13 -8.17 -5.98
N CYS A 537 1.44 -7.97 -5.81
CA CYS A 537 2.28 -8.77 -4.93
C CYS A 537 2.93 -7.90 -3.85
N VAL A 538 3.36 -8.55 -2.78
CA VAL A 538 4.29 -8.00 -1.78
C VAL A 538 5.53 -8.89 -1.77
N ARG A 539 6.68 -8.30 -1.45
CA ARG A 539 7.96 -9.02 -1.34
C ARG A 539 8.54 -8.91 0.05
N PHE A 540 9.37 -9.86 0.43
CA PHE A 540 10.06 -9.88 1.71
C PHE A 540 11.41 -10.57 1.55
N SER A 541 12.41 -10.09 2.29
CA SER A 541 13.80 -10.55 2.16
C SER A 541 13.88 -12.06 2.43
N GLY A 542 14.48 -12.79 1.48
CA GLY A 542 14.80 -14.20 1.67
C GLY A 542 15.97 -14.42 2.65
N THR A 543 16.41 -15.67 2.77
CA THR A 543 17.48 -16.08 3.71
C THR A 543 18.90 -15.55 3.39
N LYS A 544 19.12 -14.87 2.26
CA LYS A 544 20.41 -14.28 1.86
C LYS A 544 20.20 -13.04 0.96
N PRO A 545 20.42 -11.80 1.42
CA PRO A 545 20.30 -10.62 0.57
C PRO A 545 21.61 -10.34 -0.19
N THR A 546 21.54 -10.15 -1.51
CA THR A 546 22.67 -9.62 -2.33
C THR A 546 22.42 -8.24 -2.96
N GLY A 547 21.27 -7.60 -2.68
CA GLY A 547 20.97 -6.20 -3.04
C GLY A 547 19.46 -5.92 -3.07
N ASP A 548 19.03 -4.68 -2.80
CA ASP A 548 17.61 -4.34 -2.60
C ASP A 548 16.74 -4.39 -3.87
N ASP A 549 17.36 -4.44 -5.06
CA ASP A 549 16.68 -4.39 -6.36
C ASP A 549 16.61 -5.75 -7.08
N ASP A 550 17.29 -6.80 -6.57
CA ASP A 550 17.29 -8.12 -7.20
C ASP A 550 16.04 -8.90 -6.84
N ILE A 551 15.10 -9.01 -7.80
CA ILE A 551 13.83 -9.71 -7.64
C ILE A 551 14.02 -11.18 -7.24
N ARG A 552 15.14 -11.82 -7.56
CA ARG A 552 15.36 -13.25 -7.28
C ARG A 552 15.53 -13.55 -5.79
N ASP A 553 16.15 -12.64 -5.04
CA ASP A 553 16.54 -12.88 -3.65
C ASP A 553 15.40 -12.65 -2.65
N TYR A 554 14.20 -12.35 -3.17
CA TYR A 554 12.99 -12.13 -2.39
C TYR A 554 12.02 -13.30 -2.50
N ASP A 555 11.32 -13.52 -1.40
CA ASP A 555 10.10 -14.31 -1.40
C ASP A 555 8.91 -13.37 -1.68
N TYR A 556 7.90 -13.89 -2.36
CA TYR A 556 6.72 -13.15 -2.79
C TYR A 556 5.45 -13.75 -2.23
N SER A 557 4.42 -12.92 -2.08
CA SER A 557 3.04 -13.38 -1.97
C SER A 557 2.13 -12.44 -2.75
N LEU A 558 0.93 -12.89 -3.08
CA LEU A 558 -0.12 -11.95 -3.46
C LEU A 558 -0.38 -11.00 -2.29
N HIS A 559 -0.81 -9.78 -2.58
CA HIS A 559 -1.22 -8.88 -1.50
C HIS A 559 -2.39 -9.51 -0.71
N PRO A 560 -2.35 -9.53 0.65
CA PRO A 560 -3.35 -10.23 1.47
C PRO A 560 -4.80 -9.81 1.21
N VAL A 561 -5.03 -8.58 0.76
CA VAL A 561 -6.35 -8.06 0.32
C VAL A 561 -7.07 -8.96 -0.70
N PHE A 562 -6.34 -9.77 -1.48
CA PHE A 562 -6.91 -10.70 -2.46
C PHE A 562 -7.32 -12.05 -1.85
N ALA A 563 -6.87 -12.37 -0.64
CA ALA A 563 -7.13 -13.65 0.02
C ALA A 563 -8.63 -13.99 0.19
N PRO A 564 -9.52 -13.04 0.55
CA PRO A 564 -10.95 -13.30 0.64
C PRO A 564 -11.56 -13.63 -0.72
N PHE A 565 -11.13 -12.93 -1.76
CA PHE A 565 -11.62 -13.13 -3.12
C PHE A 565 -11.28 -14.53 -3.65
N PHE A 566 -10.04 -14.98 -3.47
CA PHE A 566 -9.56 -16.29 -3.93
C PHE A 566 -9.74 -17.43 -2.92
N VAL A 567 -10.19 -17.14 -1.70
CA VAL A 567 -10.40 -18.10 -0.61
C VAL A 567 -9.12 -18.86 -0.22
N PHE A 568 -8.06 -18.13 0.10
CA PHE A 568 -6.84 -18.68 0.71
C PHE A 568 -6.48 -17.96 2.01
N SER A 569 -5.49 -18.47 2.75
CA SER A 569 -5.07 -17.85 4.02
C SER A 569 -4.46 -16.45 3.81
N HIS A 570 -4.93 -15.45 4.55
CA HIS A 570 -4.29 -14.14 4.62
C HIS A 570 -3.00 -14.16 5.46
N ARG A 571 -2.77 -15.23 6.23
CA ARG A 571 -1.62 -15.37 7.14
C ARG A 571 -0.40 -15.83 6.38
N ARG A 572 0.75 -15.19 6.58
CA ARG A 572 2.01 -15.59 5.94
C ARG A 572 2.57 -16.85 6.62
N LYS A 573 2.59 -18.00 5.92
CA LYS A 573 2.95 -19.31 6.52
C LYS A 573 3.96 -20.14 5.74
N ARG A 574 3.61 -20.56 4.52
CA ARG A 574 4.42 -21.51 3.73
C ARG A 574 4.59 -21.02 2.31
N LYS A 575 5.77 -21.31 1.75
CA LYS A 575 6.12 -20.97 0.37
C LYS A 575 6.29 -22.19 -0.51
N MET A 576 5.97 -22.03 -1.79
CA MET A 576 6.30 -22.96 -2.86
C MET A 576 7.40 -22.38 -3.75
N THR A 577 8.01 -23.23 -4.59
CA THR A 577 9.03 -22.80 -5.55
C THR A 577 8.48 -22.94 -6.96
N ILE A 578 8.55 -21.86 -7.72
CA ILE A 578 8.11 -21.80 -9.13
C ILE A 578 9.26 -21.37 -10.04
N THR A 579 9.07 -21.51 -11.33
CA THR A 579 9.96 -21.00 -12.38
C THR A 579 9.35 -19.78 -13.06
N GLY A 580 10.19 -18.96 -13.70
CA GLY A 580 9.73 -17.86 -14.54
C GLY A 580 8.81 -18.33 -15.68
N ARG A 581 9.06 -19.53 -16.23
CA ARG A 581 8.19 -20.14 -17.25
C ARG A 581 6.80 -20.45 -16.69
N GLU A 582 6.71 -21.08 -15.52
CA GLU A 582 5.43 -21.40 -14.88
C GLU A 582 4.63 -20.14 -14.58
N LEU A 583 5.28 -19.05 -14.13
CA LEU A 583 4.60 -17.77 -13.94
C LEU A 583 4.02 -17.22 -15.25
N LEU A 584 4.79 -17.25 -16.33
CA LEU A 584 4.31 -16.79 -17.65
C LEU A 584 3.20 -17.70 -18.20
N ALA A 585 3.22 -19.00 -17.90
CA ALA A 585 2.14 -19.91 -18.27
C ALA A 585 0.80 -19.46 -17.64
N LEU A 586 0.79 -19.02 -16.36
CA LEU A 586 -0.41 -18.47 -15.73
C LEU A 586 -0.98 -17.22 -16.42
N VAL A 587 -0.13 -16.47 -17.13
CA VAL A 587 -0.52 -15.24 -17.85
C VAL A 587 -0.99 -15.55 -19.28
N ASN A 588 -0.29 -16.45 -19.96
CA ASN A 588 -0.45 -16.70 -21.39
C ASN A 588 -1.44 -17.85 -21.67
N ASP A 589 -1.44 -18.89 -20.85
CA ASP A 589 -2.34 -20.05 -20.92
C ASP A 589 -2.81 -20.44 -19.50
N PRO A 590 -3.77 -19.67 -18.93
CA PRO A 590 -4.09 -19.75 -17.51
C PRO A 590 -4.52 -21.13 -17.04
N ARG A 591 -5.32 -21.85 -17.84
CA ARG A 591 -5.83 -23.17 -17.47
C ARG A 591 -4.68 -24.17 -17.35
N SER A 592 -3.88 -24.30 -18.41
CA SER A 592 -2.74 -25.21 -18.43
C SER A 592 -1.70 -24.84 -17.37
N GLY A 593 -1.44 -23.54 -17.16
CA GLY A 593 -0.50 -23.07 -16.14
C GLY A 593 -0.94 -23.39 -14.71
N VAL A 594 -2.25 -23.27 -14.41
CA VAL A 594 -2.81 -23.65 -13.11
C VAL A 594 -2.73 -25.16 -12.91
N GLU A 595 -3.13 -25.95 -13.91
CA GLU A 595 -3.06 -27.43 -13.86
C GLU A 595 -1.61 -27.91 -13.67
N GLU A 596 -0.66 -27.32 -14.38
CA GLU A 596 0.78 -27.60 -14.26
C GLU A 596 1.27 -27.41 -12.82
N LEU A 597 0.99 -26.26 -12.20
CA LEU A 597 1.43 -25.97 -10.83
C LEU A 597 0.75 -26.87 -9.79
N LEU A 598 -0.54 -27.17 -9.94
CA LEU A 598 -1.28 -28.02 -9.01
C LEU A 598 -0.81 -29.48 -9.07
N SER A 599 -0.48 -29.98 -10.27
CA SER A 599 -0.01 -31.34 -10.48
C SER A 599 1.27 -31.68 -9.69
N ARG A 600 2.14 -30.68 -9.45
CA ARG A 600 3.34 -30.83 -8.61
C ARG A 600 3.03 -31.21 -7.17
N SER A 601 1.84 -30.85 -6.69
CA SER A 601 1.33 -31.22 -5.37
C SER A 601 0.28 -32.33 -5.40
N LYS A 602 0.12 -33.04 -6.54
CA LYS A 602 -0.91 -34.08 -6.75
C LYS A 602 -2.35 -33.59 -6.56
N ARG A 603 -2.61 -32.32 -6.90
CA ARG A 603 -3.95 -31.71 -6.85
C ARG A 603 -4.51 -31.49 -8.25
N THR A 604 -5.83 -31.48 -8.36
CA THR A 604 -6.57 -31.30 -9.62
C THR A 604 -7.46 -30.06 -9.58
N LEU A 605 -7.95 -29.63 -10.74
CA LEU A 605 -8.82 -28.45 -10.91
C LEU A 605 -10.31 -28.81 -10.94
N ASP A 606 -10.72 -29.87 -10.25
CA ASP A 606 -12.06 -30.44 -10.42
C ASP A 606 -13.16 -29.68 -9.66
N ASP A 607 -12.78 -28.85 -8.68
CA ASP A 607 -13.73 -28.12 -7.84
C ASP A 607 -14.34 -26.91 -8.55
N PRO A 608 -15.66 -26.67 -8.41
CA PRO A 608 -16.30 -25.49 -8.94
C PRO A 608 -15.71 -24.22 -8.32
N LEU A 609 -15.65 -23.15 -9.12
CA LEU A 609 -15.19 -21.84 -8.67
C LEU A 609 -16.01 -21.34 -7.46
N PRO A 610 -15.38 -20.63 -6.52
CA PRO A 610 -16.12 -19.84 -5.52
C PRO A 610 -17.06 -18.84 -6.19
N ASP A 611 -18.21 -18.57 -5.56
CA ASP A 611 -19.28 -17.74 -6.13
C ASP A 611 -18.77 -16.36 -6.60
N GLN A 612 -17.88 -15.74 -5.82
CA GLN A 612 -17.28 -14.44 -6.15
C GLN A 612 -16.36 -14.46 -7.37
N MET A 613 -15.85 -15.63 -7.77
CA MET A 613 -14.96 -15.82 -8.92
C MET A 613 -15.70 -16.18 -10.20
N LEU A 614 -17.01 -16.48 -10.15
CA LEU A 614 -17.79 -16.94 -11.31
C LEU A 614 -17.78 -15.95 -12.48
N LEU A 615 -17.59 -14.66 -12.22
CA LEU A 615 -17.48 -13.65 -13.28
C LEU A 615 -16.25 -13.87 -14.19
N PHE A 616 -15.27 -14.65 -13.74
CA PHE A 616 -14.03 -14.99 -14.45
C PHE A 616 -14.04 -16.44 -14.95
N GLU A 617 -15.19 -17.12 -14.99
CA GLU A 617 -15.29 -18.51 -15.45
C GLU A 617 -14.66 -18.72 -16.84
N LYS A 618 -14.96 -17.83 -17.81
CA LYS A 618 -14.38 -17.87 -19.16
C LYS A 618 -12.86 -17.83 -19.19
N PHE A 619 -12.26 -17.06 -18.27
CA PHE A 619 -10.80 -16.97 -18.14
C PHE A 619 -10.20 -18.33 -17.74
N TYR A 620 -10.87 -19.07 -16.86
CA TYR A 620 -10.40 -20.39 -16.41
C TYR A 620 -10.74 -21.51 -17.41
N ASP A 621 -11.76 -21.34 -18.24
CA ASP A 621 -12.11 -22.31 -19.30
C ASP A 621 -11.18 -22.24 -20.51
N GLY A 622 -10.28 -21.25 -20.57
CA GLY A 622 -9.37 -21.04 -21.71
C GLY A 622 -10.05 -20.38 -22.91
N VAL A 623 -11.22 -19.77 -22.71
CA VAL A 623 -11.96 -19.02 -23.73
C VAL A 623 -11.70 -17.54 -23.51
N SER A 624 -10.71 -16.99 -24.24
CA SER A 624 -10.34 -15.56 -24.19
C SER A 624 -11.45 -14.64 -24.67
#